data_AF-A0A0R2E8R0-F1
#
_entry.id   AF-A0A0R2E8R0-F1
#
_cell.length_a   1.000
_cell.length_b   1.000
_cell.length_c   1.000
_cell.angle_alpha   90.00
_cell.angle_beta   90.00
_cell.angle_gamma   90.00
#
_symmetry.space_group_name_H-M   'P 1'
#
loop_
_entity.id
_entity.type
_entity.pdbx_description
1 polymer ?
#
loop_
_entity_poly.entity_id
_entity_poly.type
_entity_poly.pdbx_seq_one_letter_code
_entity_poly.pdbx_strand_id
1 'polypeptide(L)'
;MYASAKEKDKKIIFWSLISSLSLPFFYYLKEDSIWLMPFVLMMTICTSITILIFKNHKFKTITSHLLWVFLPIFSLILVTCLYKNINYKHYGEYTITDRSGTYYKYFLHDLLVIQENEKGSSNIWISESAIKKAEQYSPTLKKYSSQINNSFTDYQSGQTKEYPGDIIFWKFRNIFNNLYAHKSGKQANNFYKKVHYELLRAFNTGKLKKSNRFYLSSVAQGLKFSDVTWFKNNTPEYLATMITYKYNRLNVNEATGTFNQILRMSQITHSPIIWPGTINTFFAKRSIKFVNFLQNYVTKFYQSTSELLFVTGFLGILLLLFDAFLQLLNRNFNLLSLAIIIISLLSSELALFIGVEWFSRFLSMKKFYDYISCDIPIMQILEILGFFFLFKRIFYFVRKA
;
A
#
# COMPACT_ATOMS: atom_id res chain seq x y z
N MET A 1 -21.64 13.88 10.74
CA MET A 1 -20.76 12.80 10.24
C MET A 1 -20.59 11.76 11.35
N TYR A 2 -20.31 10.50 11.03
CA TYR A 2 -20.21 9.39 11.99
C TYR A 2 -19.38 9.70 13.26
N ALA A 3 -18.36 10.56 13.13
CA ALA A 3 -17.47 11.05 14.19
C ALA A 3 -18.11 11.99 15.24
N SER A 4 -19.40 12.33 15.16
CA SER A 4 -20.05 13.24 16.11
C SER A 4 -21.02 12.50 17.02
N ALA A 5 -20.72 12.46 18.32
CA ALA A 5 -21.59 11.85 19.33
C ALA A 5 -22.95 12.58 19.51
N LYS A 6 -23.13 13.75 18.88
CA LYS A 6 -24.39 14.50 18.91
C LYS A 6 -25.28 14.24 17.70
N GLU A 7 -24.86 13.40 16.75
CA GLU A 7 -25.66 13.10 15.56
C GLU A 7 -26.85 12.19 15.86
N LYS A 8 -27.89 12.32 15.02
CA LYS A 8 -29.10 11.51 15.09
C LYS A 8 -28.80 10.06 14.69
N ASP A 9 -29.41 9.11 15.38
CA ASP A 9 -29.22 7.66 15.18
C ASP A 9 -29.38 7.24 13.71
N LYS A 10 -30.37 7.78 12.98
CA LYS A 10 -30.58 7.50 11.55
C LYS A 10 -29.35 7.79 10.68
N LYS A 11 -28.64 8.89 10.95
CA LYS A 11 -27.42 9.24 10.20
C LYS A 11 -26.27 8.30 10.57
N ILE A 12 -26.14 7.95 11.85
CA ILE A 12 -25.10 7.02 12.32
C ILE A 12 -25.28 5.67 11.62
N ILE A 13 -26.52 5.14 11.63
CA ILE A 13 -26.86 3.88 10.95
C ILE A 13 -26.55 3.96 9.46
N PHE A 14 -27.03 5.00 8.77
CA PHE A 14 -26.81 5.19 7.34
C PHE A 14 -25.32 5.18 6.97
N TRP A 15 -24.51 5.97 7.68
CA TRP A 15 -23.06 6.02 7.42
C TRP A 15 -22.37 4.71 7.78
N SER A 16 -22.80 4.02 8.85
CA SER A 16 -22.26 2.70 9.22
C SER A 16 -22.50 1.67 8.13
N LEU A 17 -23.71 1.65 7.53
CA LEU A 17 -24.06 0.73 6.46
C LEU A 17 -23.22 1.00 5.20
N ILE A 18 -23.07 2.27 4.80
CA ILE A 18 -22.22 2.64 3.67
C ILE A 18 -20.77 2.23 3.93
N SER A 19 -20.20 2.59 5.08
CA SER A 19 -18.83 2.22 5.44
C SER A 19 -18.63 0.70 5.49
N SER A 20 -19.65 -0.06 5.88
CA SER A 20 -19.60 -1.53 5.92
C SER A 20 -19.58 -2.17 4.55
N LEU A 21 -20.15 -1.53 3.53
CA LEU A 21 -20.03 -1.97 2.14
C LEU A 21 -18.72 -1.47 1.51
N SER A 22 -18.34 -0.22 1.78
CA SER A 22 -17.16 0.40 1.19
C SER A 22 -15.85 -0.19 1.69
N LEU A 23 -15.70 -0.45 3.00
CA LEU A 23 -14.42 -0.89 3.56
C LEU A 23 -13.93 -2.22 2.95
N PRO A 24 -14.72 -3.31 2.94
CA PRO A 24 -14.27 -4.56 2.32
C PRO A 24 -13.99 -4.41 0.82
N PHE A 25 -14.80 -3.62 0.11
CA PHE A 25 -14.62 -3.36 -1.32
C PHE A 25 -13.26 -2.72 -1.61
N PHE A 26 -12.92 -1.61 -0.96
CA PHE A 26 -11.64 -0.92 -1.18
C PHE A 26 -10.45 -1.67 -0.57
N TYR A 27 -10.66 -2.37 0.56
CA TYR A 27 -9.61 -3.16 1.20
C TYR A 27 -9.14 -4.32 0.32
N TYR A 28 -10.04 -4.94 -0.45
CA TYR A 28 -9.68 -6.06 -1.34
C TYR A 28 -9.48 -5.68 -2.80
N LEU A 29 -9.69 -4.41 -3.17
CA LEU A 29 -9.44 -3.93 -4.53
C LEU A 29 -7.95 -4.01 -4.91
N LYS A 30 -7.05 -3.83 -3.93
CA LYS A 30 -5.59 -3.86 -4.11
C LYS A 30 -4.94 -4.63 -2.96
N GLU A 31 -3.86 -5.37 -3.24
CA GLU A 31 -3.20 -6.24 -2.26
C GLU A 31 -2.51 -5.45 -1.12
N ASP A 32 -2.16 -4.19 -1.36
CA ASP A 32 -1.46 -3.32 -0.41
C ASP A 32 -2.38 -2.34 0.33
N SER A 33 -3.71 -2.47 0.23
CA SER A 33 -4.71 -1.60 0.89
C SER A 33 -4.70 -1.62 2.43
N ILE A 34 -3.75 -2.31 3.07
CA ILE A 34 -3.58 -2.34 4.53
C ILE A 34 -3.39 -0.93 5.12
N TRP A 35 -2.88 0.02 4.33
CA TRP A 35 -2.70 1.42 4.73
C TRP A 35 -4.03 2.13 5.05
N LEU A 36 -5.19 1.57 4.67
CA LEU A 36 -6.51 2.07 5.08
C LEU A 36 -6.81 1.78 6.56
N MET A 37 -6.17 0.77 7.16
CA MET A 37 -6.48 0.34 8.53
C MET A 37 -6.13 1.37 9.60
N PRO A 38 -4.99 2.10 9.55
CA PRO A 38 -4.74 3.23 10.44
C PRO A 38 -5.90 4.22 10.50
N PHE A 39 -6.45 4.63 9.35
CA PHE A 39 -7.64 5.49 9.29
C PHE A 39 -8.84 4.84 9.99
N VAL A 40 -9.18 3.60 9.62
CA VAL A 40 -10.34 2.89 10.20
C VAL A 40 -10.20 2.75 11.72
N LEU A 41 -9.04 2.32 12.20
CA LEU A 41 -8.78 2.11 13.62
C LEU A 41 -8.81 3.43 14.39
N MET A 42 -8.13 4.47 13.89
CA MET A 42 -8.12 5.78 14.53
C MET A 42 -9.53 6.38 14.60
N MET A 43 -10.28 6.27 13.51
CA MET A 43 -11.65 6.78 13.41
C MET A 43 -12.59 6.01 14.37
N THR A 44 -12.48 4.68 14.44
CA THR A 44 -13.24 3.82 15.36
C THR A 44 -12.89 4.12 16.82
N ILE A 45 -11.60 4.21 17.17
CA ILE A 45 -11.14 4.46 18.54
C ILE A 45 -11.62 5.84 19.02
N CYS A 46 -11.31 6.90 18.27
CA CYS A 46 -11.68 8.26 18.65
C CYS A 46 -13.20 8.47 18.72
N THR A 47 -13.97 7.88 17.80
CA THR A 47 -15.44 7.95 17.84
C THR A 47 -15.99 7.18 19.04
N SER A 48 -15.42 6.01 19.36
CA SER A 48 -15.82 5.23 20.54
C SER A 48 -15.57 5.99 21.83
N ILE A 49 -14.39 6.62 21.98
CA ILE A 49 -14.08 7.49 23.13
C ILE A 49 -15.10 8.63 23.22
N THR A 50 -15.43 9.28 22.09
CA THR A 50 -16.41 10.37 22.03
C THR A 50 -17.81 9.88 22.45
N ILE A 51 -18.23 8.68 22.05
CA ILE A 51 -19.50 8.06 22.49
C ILE A 51 -19.50 7.84 24.00
N LEU A 52 -18.41 7.28 24.55
CA LEU A 52 -18.30 6.98 25.99
C LEU A 52 -18.34 8.25 26.86
N ILE A 53 -17.79 9.36 26.37
CA ILE A 53 -17.75 10.63 27.10
C ILE A 53 -19.07 11.40 26.99
N PHE A 54 -19.70 11.44 25.80
CA PHE A 54 -20.80 12.39 25.53
C PHE A 54 -22.19 11.80 25.41
N LYS A 55 -22.35 10.49 25.18
CA LYS A 55 -23.69 9.88 25.12
C LYS A 55 -24.22 9.63 26.52
N ASN A 56 -25.55 9.62 26.63
CA ASN A 56 -26.26 9.27 27.85
C ASN A 56 -25.70 7.96 28.44
N HIS A 57 -25.39 7.95 29.74
CA HIS A 57 -24.83 6.81 30.46
C HIS A 57 -25.76 5.59 30.56
N LYS A 58 -26.89 5.59 29.83
CA LYS A 58 -27.71 4.41 29.59
C LYS A 58 -26.93 3.38 28.77
N PHE A 59 -26.61 2.25 29.41
CA PHE A 59 -25.86 1.15 28.82
C PHE A 59 -26.36 0.74 27.42
N LYS A 60 -27.68 0.54 27.25
CA LYS A 60 -28.29 0.14 25.97
C LYS A 60 -28.01 1.11 24.82
N THR A 61 -27.95 2.42 25.10
CA THR A 61 -27.69 3.44 24.09
C THR A 61 -26.23 3.42 23.67
N ILE A 62 -25.31 3.36 24.64
CA ILE A 62 -23.87 3.27 24.39
C ILE A 62 -23.53 2.01 23.60
N THR A 63 -24.03 0.84 24.02
CA THR A 63 -23.75 -0.42 23.35
C THR A 63 -24.26 -0.45 21.91
N SER A 64 -25.46 0.06 21.64
CA SER A 64 -25.97 0.16 20.27
C SER A 64 -25.09 1.06 19.39
N HIS A 65 -24.64 2.21 19.90
CA HIS A 65 -23.76 3.10 19.14
C HIS A 65 -22.40 2.48 18.87
N LEU A 66 -21.82 1.76 19.84
CA LEU A 66 -20.59 1.01 19.64
C LEU A 66 -20.78 -0.13 18.64
N LEU A 67 -21.95 -0.76 18.54
CA LEU A 67 -22.17 -1.77 17.50
C LEU A 67 -22.12 -1.14 16.10
N TRP A 68 -22.73 0.04 15.91
CA TRP A 68 -22.62 0.81 14.66
C TRP A 68 -21.19 1.30 14.38
N VAL A 69 -20.51 1.75 15.45
CA VAL A 69 -19.04 1.75 15.70
C VAL A 69 -18.18 0.76 14.90
N PHE A 70 -18.43 -0.51 15.20
CA PHE A 70 -17.59 -1.62 14.78
C PHE A 70 -18.14 -2.34 13.54
N LEU A 71 -19.34 -1.98 13.06
CA LEU A 71 -19.98 -2.64 11.93
C LEU A 71 -19.09 -2.74 10.68
N PRO A 72 -18.33 -1.70 10.26
CA PRO A 72 -17.44 -1.82 9.11
C PRO A 72 -16.33 -2.85 9.30
N ILE A 73 -15.77 -2.95 10.50
CA ILE A 73 -14.73 -3.93 10.85
C ILE A 73 -15.33 -5.34 10.84
N PHE A 74 -16.52 -5.53 11.42
CA PHE A 74 -17.21 -6.82 11.37
C PHE A 74 -17.53 -7.24 9.94
N SER A 75 -17.97 -6.30 9.10
CA SER A 75 -18.20 -6.54 7.67
C SER A 75 -16.92 -6.99 6.97
N LEU A 76 -15.80 -6.32 7.22
CA LEU A 76 -14.49 -6.71 6.67
C LEU A 76 -14.11 -8.13 7.10
N ILE A 77 -14.26 -8.48 8.37
CA ILE A 77 -13.97 -9.84 8.88
C ILE A 77 -14.88 -10.88 8.19
N LEU A 78 -16.19 -10.61 8.08
CA LEU A 78 -17.14 -11.50 7.43
C LEU A 78 -16.77 -11.74 5.96
N VAL A 79 -16.53 -10.66 5.20
CA VAL A 79 -16.10 -10.74 3.80
C VAL A 79 -14.77 -11.47 3.67
N THR A 80 -13.81 -11.24 4.59
CA THR A 80 -12.54 -11.99 4.65
C THR A 80 -12.80 -13.50 4.73
N CYS A 81 -13.66 -13.93 5.65
CA CYS A 81 -13.97 -15.34 5.86
C CYS A 81 -14.68 -15.95 4.65
N LEU A 82 -15.61 -15.23 4.03
CA LEU A 82 -16.29 -15.66 2.80
C LEU A 82 -15.30 -15.81 1.64
N TYR A 83 -14.43 -14.83 1.43
CA TYR A 83 -13.40 -14.86 0.40
C TYR A 83 -12.47 -16.06 0.59
N LYS A 84 -11.96 -16.28 1.82
CA LYS A 84 -11.14 -17.45 2.13
C LYS A 84 -11.87 -18.77 1.90
N ASN A 85 -13.17 -18.84 2.20
CA ASN A 85 -13.98 -20.03 1.92
C ASN A 85 -14.12 -20.29 0.41
N ILE A 86 -14.31 -19.25 -0.40
CA ILE A 86 -14.35 -19.36 -1.86
C ILE A 86 -13.01 -19.90 -2.37
N ASN A 87 -11.89 -19.33 -1.91
CA ASN A 87 -10.55 -19.80 -2.28
C ASN A 87 -10.29 -21.24 -1.82
N TYR A 88 -10.78 -21.63 -0.65
CA TYR A 88 -10.66 -23.01 -0.19
C TYR A 88 -11.41 -23.98 -1.09
N LYS A 89 -12.63 -23.63 -1.53
CA LYS A 89 -13.43 -24.46 -2.46
C LYS A 89 -12.79 -24.58 -3.85
N HIS A 90 -12.21 -23.50 -4.38
CA HIS A 90 -11.66 -23.49 -5.75
C HIS A 90 -10.19 -23.94 -5.83
N TYR A 91 -9.36 -23.59 -4.85
CA TYR A 91 -7.91 -23.78 -4.90
C TYR A 91 -7.37 -24.72 -3.81
N GLY A 92 -8.20 -25.06 -2.82
CA GLY A 92 -7.81 -25.90 -1.67
C GLY A 92 -7.06 -25.15 -0.57
N GLU A 93 -7.08 -23.81 -0.58
CA GLU A 93 -6.36 -22.97 0.37
C GLU A 93 -7.27 -21.93 1.04
N TYR A 94 -7.34 -21.95 2.37
CA TYR A 94 -8.12 -20.99 3.15
C TYR A 94 -7.34 -19.68 3.38
N THR A 95 -7.11 -18.94 2.30
CA THR A 95 -6.37 -17.66 2.30
C THR A 95 -6.99 -16.66 1.33
N ILE A 96 -6.62 -15.37 1.42
CA ILE A 96 -6.95 -14.35 0.39
C ILE A 96 -5.95 -14.45 -0.75
N THR A 97 -4.65 -14.32 -0.42
CA THR A 97 -3.54 -14.51 -1.36
C THR A 97 -2.58 -15.56 -0.80
N ASP A 98 -2.01 -16.38 -1.66
CA ASP A 98 -0.98 -17.32 -1.25
C ASP A 98 0.33 -16.59 -0.91
N ARG A 99 0.56 -15.41 -1.50
CA ARG A 99 1.70 -14.52 -1.20
C ARG A 99 1.84 -14.24 0.30
N SER A 100 0.74 -13.95 0.98
CA SER A 100 0.73 -13.46 2.36
C SER A 100 0.07 -14.40 3.38
N GLY A 101 -0.67 -15.43 2.94
CA GLY A 101 -1.45 -16.28 3.85
C GLY A 101 -1.12 -17.77 3.84
N THR A 102 -0.14 -18.23 3.06
CA THR A 102 0.30 -19.64 3.06
C THR A 102 1.76 -19.78 3.49
N TYR A 103 2.33 -20.99 3.42
CA TYR A 103 3.75 -21.21 3.73
C TYR A 103 4.70 -20.55 2.73
N TYR A 104 4.20 -20.06 1.59
CA TYR A 104 5.03 -19.28 0.67
C TYR A 104 5.64 -18.05 1.34
N LYS A 105 4.87 -17.34 2.20
CA LYS A 105 5.40 -16.18 2.94
C LYS A 105 6.53 -16.56 3.89
N TYR A 106 6.46 -17.75 4.48
CA TYR A 106 7.49 -18.24 5.40
C TYR A 106 8.72 -18.70 4.62
N PHE A 107 8.54 -19.36 3.48
CA PHE A 107 9.61 -19.65 2.54
C PHE A 107 10.36 -18.37 2.11
N LEU A 108 9.65 -17.32 1.71
CA LEU A 108 10.25 -16.03 1.37
C LEU A 108 10.99 -15.42 2.57
N HIS A 109 10.33 -15.38 3.73
CA HIS A 109 10.92 -14.84 4.94
C HIS A 109 12.18 -15.59 5.38
N ASP A 110 12.17 -16.92 5.35
CA ASP A 110 13.30 -17.75 5.74
C ASP A 110 14.54 -17.43 4.88
N LEU A 111 14.34 -17.17 3.58
CA LEU A 111 15.42 -16.73 2.69
C LEU A 111 15.86 -15.30 2.97
N LEU A 112 14.91 -14.37 3.18
CA LEU A 112 15.18 -12.96 3.49
C LEU A 112 15.99 -12.78 4.77
N VAL A 113 15.83 -13.67 5.76
CA VAL A 113 16.52 -13.58 7.05
C VAL A 113 17.86 -14.29 7.07
N ILE A 114 18.29 -14.98 6.02
CA ILE A 114 19.62 -15.62 6.03
C ILE A 114 20.70 -14.55 6.15
N GLN A 115 21.58 -14.71 7.14
CA GLN A 115 22.71 -13.81 7.31
C GLN A 115 23.73 -14.02 6.20
N GLU A 116 24.12 -12.90 5.60
CA GLU A 116 25.17 -12.84 4.59
C GLU A 116 26.33 -11.99 5.08
N ASN A 117 27.56 -12.41 4.73
CA ASN A 117 28.79 -11.74 5.15
C ASN A 117 29.11 -10.53 4.27
N GLU A 118 28.48 -10.42 3.11
CA GLU A 118 28.79 -9.40 2.12
C GLU A 118 28.02 -8.11 2.38
N LYS A 119 28.67 -7.00 2.02
CA LYS A 119 28.10 -5.68 1.77
C LYS A 119 27.13 -5.76 0.57
N GLY A 120 26.12 -6.64 0.66
CA GLY A 120 25.08 -6.73 -0.35
C GLY A 120 24.48 -5.34 -0.54
N SER A 121 24.34 -4.92 -1.79
CA SER A 121 23.71 -3.64 -2.10
C SER A 121 22.34 -3.62 -1.42
N SER A 122 21.94 -2.47 -0.85
CA SER A 122 20.68 -2.32 -0.11
C SER A 122 19.44 -2.76 -0.89
N ASN A 123 19.58 -2.92 -2.20
CA ASN A 123 18.52 -3.15 -3.15
C ASN A 123 18.29 -4.65 -3.44
N ILE A 124 19.23 -5.55 -3.12
CA ILE A 124 19.01 -7.00 -3.26
C ILE A 124 18.40 -7.55 -1.96
N TRP A 125 17.24 -8.17 -2.07
CA TRP A 125 16.50 -8.69 -0.92
C TRP A 125 16.85 -10.15 -0.61
N ILE A 126 16.87 -11.00 -1.64
CA ILE A 126 17.32 -12.40 -1.56
C ILE A 126 18.37 -12.58 -2.65
N SER A 127 19.63 -12.81 -2.25
CA SER A 127 20.74 -13.06 -3.16
C SER A 127 20.78 -14.53 -3.61
N GLU A 128 21.55 -14.81 -4.66
CA GLU A 128 21.88 -16.18 -5.05
C GLU A 128 22.61 -16.93 -3.90
N SER A 129 23.49 -16.23 -3.19
CA SER A 129 24.27 -16.78 -2.06
C SER A 129 23.39 -17.21 -0.89
N ALA A 130 22.36 -16.43 -0.56
CA ALA A 130 21.37 -16.79 0.46
C ALA A 130 20.63 -18.08 0.08
N ILE A 131 20.26 -18.23 -1.20
CA ILE A 131 19.57 -19.43 -1.69
C ILE A 131 20.51 -20.64 -1.66
N LYS A 132 21.76 -20.50 -2.13
CA LYS A 132 22.77 -21.58 -2.07
C LYS A 132 23.00 -22.06 -0.64
N LYS A 133 23.04 -21.15 0.35
CA LYS A 133 23.08 -21.52 1.78
C LYS A 133 21.82 -22.28 2.22
N ALA A 134 20.64 -21.84 1.79
CA ALA A 134 19.40 -22.54 2.09
C ALA A 134 19.38 -23.97 1.52
N GLU A 135 19.87 -24.17 0.29
CA GLU A 135 19.95 -25.48 -0.37
C GLU A 135 20.87 -26.48 0.34
N GLN A 136 21.91 -26.01 1.04
CA GLN A 136 22.77 -26.86 1.86
C GLN A 136 22.00 -27.55 3.00
N TYR A 137 20.91 -26.94 3.47
CA TYR A 137 20.15 -27.40 4.63
C TYR A 137 18.70 -27.76 4.33
N SER A 138 18.25 -27.56 3.08
CA SER A 138 16.93 -27.99 2.60
C SER A 138 17.07 -28.96 1.42
N PRO A 139 17.03 -30.28 1.67
CA PRO A 139 16.97 -31.28 0.61
C PRO A 139 15.77 -31.07 -0.32
N THR A 140 14.68 -30.51 0.19
CA THR A 140 13.49 -30.20 -0.61
C THR A 140 13.77 -29.08 -1.61
N LEU A 141 14.40 -27.98 -1.18
CA LEU A 141 14.77 -26.86 -2.06
C LEU A 141 15.86 -27.28 -3.07
N LYS A 142 16.85 -28.05 -2.62
CA LYS A 142 17.98 -28.54 -3.44
C LYS A 142 17.55 -29.34 -4.68
N LYS A 143 16.35 -29.94 -4.69
CA LYS A 143 15.80 -30.61 -5.88
C LYS A 143 15.58 -29.68 -7.07
N TYR A 144 15.51 -28.37 -6.82
CA TYR A 144 15.28 -27.34 -7.82
C TYR A 144 16.53 -26.51 -8.15
N SER A 145 17.71 -26.90 -7.66
CA SER A 145 18.94 -26.11 -7.83
C SER A 145 19.28 -25.80 -9.28
N SER A 146 19.04 -26.73 -10.22
CA SER A 146 19.28 -26.47 -11.64
C SER A 146 18.39 -25.35 -12.17
N GLN A 147 17.10 -25.37 -11.86
CA GLN A 147 16.14 -24.34 -12.27
C GLN A 147 16.42 -23.00 -11.60
N ILE A 148 16.83 -23.03 -10.31
CA ILE A 148 17.23 -21.84 -9.57
C ILE A 148 18.48 -21.23 -10.19
N ASN A 149 19.57 -21.99 -10.36
CA ASN A 149 20.81 -21.49 -10.93
C ASN A 149 20.59 -20.91 -12.33
N ASN A 150 19.85 -21.61 -13.20
CA ASN A 150 19.51 -21.11 -14.53
C ASN A 150 18.75 -19.77 -14.48
N SER A 151 17.92 -19.54 -13.45
CA SER A 151 17.19 -18.28 -13.29
C SER A 151 18.09 -17.12 -12.86
N PHE A 152 19.23 -17.40 -12.24
CA PHE A 152 20.26 -16.44 -11.86
C PHE A 152 21.37 -16.32 -12.90
N THR A 153 21.36 -17.07 -14.00
CA THR A 153 22.38 -16.92 -15.06
C THR A 153 21.91 -15.95 -16.13
N ASP A 154 22.72 -14.94 -16.43
CA ASP A 154 22.53 -14.14 -17.64
C ASP A 154 23.00 -14.94 -18.87
N TYR A 155 22.10 -15.26 -19.79
CA TYR A 155 22.42 -16.08 -20.96
C TYR A 155 23.36 -15.41 -21.97
N GLN A 156 23.48 -14.07 -21.95
CA GLN A 156 24.36 -13.35 -22.88
C GLN A 156 25.79 -13.25 -22.33
N SER A 157 25.96 -13.04 -21.02
CA SER A 157 27.27 -12.83 -20.40
C SER A 157 27.78 -14.03 -19.59
N GLY A 158 26.92 -15.01 -19.28
CA GLY A 158 27.23 -16.15 -18.40
C GLY A 158 27.39 -15.77 -16.93
N GLN A 159 27.19 -14.51 -16.56
CA GLN A 159 27.40 -14.00 -15.21
C GLN A 159 26.16 -14.21 -14.31
N THR A 160 26.39 -14.20 -12.99
CA THR A 160 25.30 -14.19 -12.01
C THR A 160 24.51 -12.88 -12.10
N LYS A 161 23.21 -13.02 -12.27
CA LYS A 161 22.20 -11.96 -12.34
C LYS A 161 21.42 -11.93 -11.03
N GLU A 162 21.67 -10.89 -10.24
CA GLU A 162 20.91 -10.59 -9.03
C GLU A 162 19.63 -9.80 -9.34
N TYR A 163 18.61 -9.97 -8.49
CA TYR A 163 17.30 -9.35 -8.67
C TYR A 163 17.03 -8.32 -7.57
N PRO A 164 16.80 -7.04 -7.92
CA PRO A 164 16.48 -6.04 -6.93
C PRO A 164 15.07 -6.24 -6.38
N GLY A 165 14.91 -5.99 -5.08
CA GLY A 165 13.63 -6.00 -4.41
C GLY A 165 12.90 -7.33 -4.43
N ASP A 166 11.59 -7.24 -4.60
CA ASP A 166 10.69 -8.40 -4.64
C ASP A 166 10.61 -9.08 -6.01
N ILE A 167 11.42 -8.66 -7.00
CA ILE A 167 11.43 -9.25 -8.35
C ILE A 167 11.76 -10.75 -8.28
N ILE A 168 12.64 -11.15 -7.36
CA ILE A 168 12.98 -12.56 -7.13
C ILE A 168 11.76 -13.41 -6.73
N PHE A 169 10.74 -12.81 -6.09
CA PHE A 169 9.53 -13.55 -5.71
C PHE A 169 8.78 -14.02 -6.96
N TRP A 170 8.73 -13.20 -8.01
CA TRP A 170 8.13 -13.60 -9.29
C TRP A 170 8.93 -14.70 -9.99
N LYS A 171 10.26 -14.71 -9.82
CA LYS A 171 11.11 -15.80 -10.33
C LYS A 171 10.83 -17.11 -9.62
N PHE A 172 10.67 -17.12 -8.30
CA PHE A 172 10.24 -18.32 -7.59
C PHE A 172 8.89 -18.85 -8.10
N ARG A 173 7.92 -17.97 -8.39
CA ARG A 173 6.65 -18.40 -9.00
C ARG A 173 6.85 -19.11 -10.33
N ASN A 174 7.75 -18.61 -11.17
CA ASN A 174 8.05 -19.25 -12.44
C ASN A 174 8.77 -20.61 -12.25
N ILE A 175 9.79 -20.65 -11.38
CA ILE A 175 10.57 -21.87 -11.08
C ILE A 175 9.66 -22.99 -10.54
N PHE A 176 8.75 -22.63 -9.63
CA PHE A 176 7.87 -23.58 -8.96
C PHE A 176 6.48 -23.68 -9.61
N ASN A 177 6.29 -23.17 -10.82
CA ASN A 177 4.97 -23.13 -11.48
C ASN A 177 4.31 -24.51 -11.59
N ASN A 178 5.12 -25.55 -11.83
CA ASN A 178 4.63 -26.94 -11.91
C ASN A 178 3.98 -27.43 -10.60
N LEU A 179 4.32 -26.85 -9.44
CA LEU A 179 3.68 -27.18 -8.16
C LEU A 179 2.23 -26.66 -8.06
N TYR A 180 1.83 -25.78 -8.97
CA TYR A 180 0.47 -25.26 -9.09
C TYR A 180 -0.33 -25.98 -10.18
N ALA A 181 0.19 -27.10 -10.71
CA ALA A 181 -0.52 -27.94 -11.67
C ALA A 181 -1.91 -28.34 -11.15
N HIS A 182 -2.87 -28.52 -12.06
CA HIS A 182 -4.27 -28.81 -11.75
C HIS A 182 -5.00 -27.75 -10.91
N LYS A 183 -4.51 -26.49 -10.90
CA LYS A 183 -5.15 -25.35 -10.24
C LYS A 183 -5.32 -25.51 -8.72
N SER A 184 -4.49 -26.32 -8.06
CA SER A 184 -4.49 -26.44 -6.59
C SER A 184 -3.22 -25.86 -5.98
N GLY A 185 -3.37 -25.00 -4.97
CA GLY A 185 -2.25 -24.46 -4.19
C GLY A 185 -1.69 -25.46 -3.16
N LYS A 186 -2.41 -26.55 -2.88
CA LYS A 186 -2.08 -27.52 -1.82
C LYS A 186 -0.69 -28.14 -1.99
N GLN A 187 -0.31 -28.48 -3.22
CA GLN A 187 1.01 -29.08 -3.50
C GLN A 187 2.14 -28.07 -3.27
N ALA A 188 2.01 -26.86 -3.84
CA ALA A 188 2.95 -25.77 -3.62
C ALA A 188 3.10 -25.42 -2.13
N ASN A 189 1.99 -25.30 -1.40
CA ASN A 189 1.99 -25.00 0.03
C ASN A 189 2.68 -26.10 0.86
N ASN A 190 2.45 -27.37 0.53
CA ASN A 190 3.14 -28.50 1.17
C ASN A 190 4.65 -28.48 0.88
N PHE A 191 5.06 -28.10 -0.33
CA PHE A 191 6.47 -27.90 -0.67
C PHE A 191 7.09 -26.79 0.19
N TYR A 192 6.50 -25.59 0.21
CA TYR A 192 7.01 -24.47 1.01
C TYR A 192 7.01 -24.80 2.51
N LYS A 193 6.01 -25.54 3.00
CA LYS A 193 5.95 -26.03 4.38
C LYS A 193 7.14 -26.93 4.72
N LYS A 194 7.52 -27.85 3.83
CA LYS A 194 8.68 -28.72 4.03
C LYS A 194 9.98 -27.92 4.06
N VAL A 195 10.18 -27.02 3.08
CA VAL A 195 11.35 -26.14 3.04
C VAL A 195 11.44 -25.31 4.32
N HIS A 196 10.34 -24.70 4.75
CA HIS A 196 10.29 -23.92 5.99
C HIS A 196 10.75 -24.71 7.21
N TYR A 197 10.25 -25.92 7.42
CA TYR A 197 10.66 -26.72 8.59
C TYR A 197 12.12 -27.22 8.51
N GLU A 198 12.62 -27.51 7.31
CA GLU A 198 14.03 -27.86 7.09
C GLU A 198 14.94 -26.67 7.46
N LEU A 199 14.63 -25.46 6.99
CA LEU A 199 15.38 -24.24 7.30
C LEU A 199 15.22 -23.81 8.76
N LEU A 200 14.01 -23.91 9.33
CA LEU A 200 13.75 -23.63 10.74
C LEU A 200 14.62 -24.50 11.65
N ARG A 201 14.77 -25.79 11.32
CA ARG A 201 15.69 -26.69 12.05
C ARG A 201 17.14 -26.22 11.93
N ALA A 202 17.57 -25.79 10.75
CA ALA A 202 18.92 -25.26 10.55
C ALA A 202 19.17 -23.97 11.33
N PHE A 203 18.19 -23.08 11.43
CA PHE A 203 18.26 -21.90 12.30
C PHE A 203 18.32 -22.28 13.78
N ASN A 204 17.45 -23.19 14.24
CA ASN A 204 17.38 -23.59 15.65
C ASN A 204 18.66 -24.33 16.11
N THR A 205 19.35 -25.02 15.20
CA THR A 205 20.62 -25.72 15.48
C THR A 205 21.85 -24.84 15.27
N GLY A 206 21.67 -23.56 14.89
CA GLY A 206 22.77 -22.62 14.63
C GLY A 206 23.54 -22.85 13.33
N LYS A 207 23.13 -23.83 12.50
CA LYS A 207 23.74 -24.12 11.18
C LYS A 207 23.47 -22.99 10.17
N LEU A 208 22.30 -22.36 10.28
CA LEU A 208 22.00 -21.09 9.61
C LEU A 208 21.88 -20.00 10.68
N LYS A 209 22.39 -18.80 10.37
CA LYS A 209 22.26 -17.62 11.22
C LYS A 209 21.26 -16.65 10.61
N LYS A 210 20.43 -16.04 11.46
CA LYS A 210 19.51 -14.98 11.06
C LYS A 210 20.21 -13.63 11.01
N SER A 211 19.82 -12.78 10.06
CA SER A 211 20.27 -11.41 9.97
C SER A 211 19.81 -10.61 11.20
N ASN A 212 20.53 -9.55 11.55
CA ASN A 212 20.19 -8.64 12.65
C ASN A 212 19.20 -7.54 12.25
N ARG A 213 18.44 -7.75 11.18
CA ARG A 213 17.46 -6.78 10.68
C ARG A 213 16.12 -6.96 11.40
N PHE A 214 15.38 -5.87 11.51
CA PHE A 214 14.00 -5.85 11.99
C PHE A 214 13.03 -5.98 10.81
N TYR A 215 12.17 -6.99 10.83
CA TYR A 215 11.23 -7.29 9.75
C TYR A 215 9.80 -6.94 10.18
N LEU A 216 9.23 -5.88 9.57
CA LEU A 216 7.81 -5.52 9.76
C LEU A 216 6.85 -6.46 8.99
N SER A 217 7.35 -7.15 7.97
CA SER A 217 6.58 -8.05 7.11
C SER A 217 7.42 -9.25 6.69
N SER A 218 6.75 -10.40 6.54
CA SER A 218 7.38 -11.63 6.04
C SER A 218 7.74 -11.59 4.56
N VAL A 219 7.29 -10.56 3.84
CA VAL A 219 7.46 -10.41 2.38
C VAL A 219 8.11 -9.07 2.01
N ALA A 220 8.87 -8.48 2.94
CA ALA A 220 9.61 -7.23 2.71
C ALA A 220 10.99 -7.27 3.37
N GLN A 221 11.92 -6.45 2.86
CA GLN A 221 13.28 -6.41 3.35
C GLN A 221 13.40 -5.80 4.75
N GLY A 222 14.01 -6.52 5.69
CA GLY A 222 14.21 -6.01 7.04
C GLY A 222 15.08 -4.75 7.10
N LEU A 223 14.80 -3.91 8.09
CA LEU A 223 15.46 -2.65 8.39
C LEU A 223 16.57 -2.82 9.43
N LYS A 224 17.67 -2.09 9.27
CA LYS A 224 18.69 -1.88 10.29
C LYS A 224 18.51 -0.52 10.93
N PHE A 225 19.02 -0.34 12.14
CA PHE A 225 19.06 0.99 12.76
C PHE A 225 19.81 2.02 11.89
N SER A 226 20.84 1.58 11.15
CA SER A 226 21.57 2.43 10.20
C SER A 226 20.72 2.94 9.03
N ASP A 227 19.57 2.30 8.72
CA ASP A 227 18.66 2.77 7.67
C ASP A 227 17.94 4.07 8.05
N VAL A 228 17.88 4.45 9.33
CA VAL A 228 17.28 5.72 9.77
C VAL A 228 17.97 6.92 9.10
N THR A 229 19.30 6.87 8.96
CA THR A 229 20.05 7.92 8.25
C THR A 229 19.69 7.98 6.76
N TRP A 230 19.41 6.83 6.16
CA TRP A 230 18.94 6.78 4.78
C TRP A 230 17.58 7.48 4.65
N PHE A 231 16.60 7.17 5.51
CA PHE A 231 15.30 7.85 5.49
C PHE A 231 15.48 9.35 5.68
N LYS A 232 16.20 9.79 6.72
CA LYS A 232 16.47 11.21 6.97
C LYS A 232 17.01 11.95 5.73
N ASN A 233 17.89 11.32 4.97
CA ASN A 233 18.53 11.93 3.81
C ASN A 233 17.67 11.90 2.53
N ASN A 234 16.74 10.94 2.40
CA ASN A 234 15.98 10.75 1.16
C ASN A 234 14.51 11.22 1.29
N THR A 235 13.88 11.09 2.46
CA THR A 235 12.48 11.48 2.69
C THR A 235 12.13 12.89 2.19
N PRO A 236 12.99 13.92 2.32
CA PRO A 236 12.69 15.23 1.73
C PRO A 236 12.52 15.22 0.21
N GLU A 237 13.32 14.43 -0.52
CA GLU A 237 13.19 14.29 -1.98
C GLU A 237 11.92 13.50 -2.35
N TYR A 238 11.63 12.43 -1.62
CA TYR A 238 10.39 11.65 -1.79
C TYR A 238 9.16 12.54 -1.58
N LEU A 239 9.13 13.32 -0.50
CA LEU A 239 8.05 14.25 -0.18
C LEU A 239 7.94 15.36 -1.23
N ALA A 240 9.05 16.01 -1.60
CA ALA A 240 9.06 17.03 -2.63
C ALA A 240 8.56 16.51 -3.99
N THR A 241 8.90 15.26 -4.33
CA THR A 241 8.43 14.60 -5.55
C THR A 241 6.91 14.45 -5.58
N MET A 242 6.28 14.13 -4.44
CA MET A 242 4.83 14.07 -4.34
C MET A 242 4.18 15.45 -4.41
N ILE A 243 4.66 16.39 -3.58
CA ILE A 243 4.10 17.75 -3.49
C ILE A 243 4.14 18.41 -4.86
N THR A 244 5.27 18.36 -5.56
CA THR A 244 5.45 19.06 -6.84
C THR A 244 4.79 18.37 -8.03
N TYR A 245 4.17 17.20 -7.85
CA TYR A 245 3.66 16.36 -8.94
C TYR A 245 4.72 16.10 -10.04
N LYS A 246 6.00 15.99 -9.64
CA LYS A 246 7.18 16.01 -10.55
C LYS A 246 7.08 15.02 -11.70
N TYR A 247 6.54 13.84 -11.45
CA TYR A 247 6.41 12.76 -12.43
C TYR A 247 5.01 12.64 -13.04
N ASN A 248 4.07 13.52 -12.69
CA ASN A 248 2.76 13.56 -13.35
C ASN A 248 2.95 14.02 -14.81
N ARG A 249 2.86 13.07 -15.74
CA ARG A 249 2.99 13.31 -17.18
C ARG A 249 2.01 12.45 -17.95
N LEU A 250 1.33 13.07 -18.89
CA LEU A 250 0.42 12.41 -19.81
C LEU A 250 1.12 12.24 -21.15
N ASN A 251 1.22 10.99 -21.59
CA ASN A 251 1.80 10.63 -22.89
C ASN A 251 0.83 9.74 -23.65
N VAL A 252 0.88 9.84 -24.98
CA VAL A 252 0.18 8.94 -25.88
C VAL A 252 1.20 7.96 -26.44
N ASN A 253 1.09 6.69 -26.07
CA ASN A 253 1.99 5.63 -26.52
C ASN A 253 1.23 4.63 -27.39
N GLU A 254 1.93 4.02 -28.34
CA GLU A 254 1.42 2.85 -29.05
C GLU A 254 1.29 1.67 -28.09
N ALA A 255 0.30 0.81 -28.33
CA ALA A 255 0.14 -0.41 -27.57
C ALA A 255 1.33 -1.36 -27.78
N THR A 256 1.83 -1.96 -26.71
CA THR A 256 2.92 -2.95 -26.77
C THR A 256 2.35 -4.36 -26.70
N GLY A 257 2.79 -5.25 -27.58
CA GLY A 257 2.37 -6.65 -27.62
C GLY A 257 2.12 -7.15 -29.04
N THR A 258 1.74 -8.42 -29.17
CA THR A 258 1.31 -8.96 -30.46
C THR A 258 -0.08 -8.45 -30.84
N PHE A 259 -0.42 -8.45 -32.13
CA PHE A 259 -1.74 -8.03 -32.62
C PHE A 259 -2.88 -8.72 -31.85
N ASN A 260 -2.80 -10.03 -31.66
CA ASN A 260 -3.81 -10.81 -30.93
C ASN A 260 -3.90 -10.43 -29.45
N GLN A 261 -2.78 -10.15 -28.78
CA GLN A 261 -2.79 -9.69 -27.39
C GLN A 261 -3.46 -8.32 -27.27
N ILE A 262 -3.12 -7.40 -28.16
CA ILE A 262 -3.66 -6.04 -28.21
C ILE A 262 -5.17 -6.08 -28.50
N LEU A 263 -5.59 -6.83 -29.53
CA LEU A 263 -7.00 -6.99 -29.89
C LEU A 263 -7.81 -7.57 -28.73
N ARG A 264 -7.30 -8.64 -28.11
CA ARG A 264 -7.97 -9.28 -26.97
C ARG A 264 -8.10 -8.33 -25.78
N MET A 265 -7.05 -7.57 -25.48
CA MET A 265 -7.11 -6.56 -24.42
C MET A 265 -8.14 -5.48 -24.76
N SER A 266 -8.19 -5.00 -26.01
CA SER A 266 -9.21 -4.05 -26.49
C SER A 266 -10.63 -4.51 -26.22
N GLN A 267 -10.90 -5.79 -26.51
CA GLN A 267 -12.21 -6.38 -26.38
C GLN A 267 -12.63 -6.51 -24.91
N ILE A 268 -11.66 -6.79 -24.02
CA ILE A 268 -11.90 -6.93 -22.58
C ILE A 268 -12.09 -5.57 -21.93
N THR A 269 -11.24 -4.58 -22.25
CA THR A 269 -11.21 -3.30 -21.55
C THR A 269 -12.05 -2.22 -22.22
N HIS A 270 -12.59 -2.50 -23.41
CA HIS A 270 -13.26 -1.53 -24.29
C HIS A 270 -12.47 -0.22 -24.46
N SER A 271 -11.14 -0.29 -24.35
CA SER A 271 -10.28 0.88 -24.38
C SER A 271 -9.89 1.23 -25.83
N PRO A 272 -9.78 2.53 -26.16
CA PRO A 272 -9.27 2.95 -27.46
C PRO A 272 -7.80 2.55 -27.60
N ILE A 273 -7.46 1.95 -28.73
CA ILE A 273 -6.10 1.45 -29.01
C ILE A 273 -5.43 2.29 -30.07
N ILE A 274 -4.18 2.66 -29.78
CA ILE A 274 -3.25 3.16 -30.78
C ILE A 274 -2.39 1.99 -31.19
N TRP A 275 -2.64 1.48 -32.39
CA TRP A 275 -1.96 0.30 -32.90
C TRP A 275 -0.48 0.61 -33.16
N PRO A 276 0.42 -0.38 -33.03
CA PRO A 276 1.81 -0.24 -33.41
C PRO A 276 1.96 0.31 -34.83
N GLY A 277 2.82 1.31 -35.03
CA GLY A 277 3.07 1.99 -36.31
C GLY A 277 1.98 2.98 -36.74
N THR A 278 0.97 3.26 -35.90
CA THR A 278 -0.16 4.15 -36.25
C THR A 278 -0.19 5.46 -35.49
N ILE A 279 0.83 5.80 -34.69
CA ILE A 279 0.88 7.05 -33.91
C ILE A 279 0.70 8.32 -34.76
N ASN A 280 1.05 8.27 -36.05
CA ASN A 280 0.92 9.39 -36.98
C ASN A 280 -0.47 9.49 -37.67
N THR A 281 -1.39 8.57 -37.37
CA THR A 281 -2.76 8.57 -37.92
C THR A 281 -3.61 9.69 -37.33
N PHE A 282 -4.70 10.05 -38.01
CA PHE A 282 -5.63 11.10 -37.57
C PHE A 282 -6.20 10.85 -36.16
N PHE A 283 -6.59 9.61 -35.85
CA PHE A 283 -7.14 9.26 -34.53
C PHE A 283 -6.10 9.43 -33.42
N ALA A 284 -4.88 8.94 -33.63
CA ALA A 284 -3.78 9.14 -32.69
C ALA A 284 -3.43 10.64 -32.53
N LYS A 285 -3.42 11.41 -33.62
CA LYS A 285 -3.21 12.88 -33.58
C LYS A 285 -4.29 13.61 -32.77
N ARG A 286 -5.54 13.18 -32.83
CA ARG A 286 -6.62 13.76 -31.98
C ARG A 286 -6.34 13.50 -30.50
N SER A 287 -5.99 12.26 -30.14
CA SER A 287 -5.62 11.91 -28.77
C SER A 287 -4.39 12.69 -28.30
N ILE A 288 -3.37 12.85 -29.16
CA ILE A 288 -2.17 13.64 -28.87
C ILE A 288 -2.53 15.10 -28.59
N LYS A 289 -3.39 15.74 -29.41
CA LYS A 289 -3.82 17.12 -29.17
C LYS A 289 -4.52 17.28 -27.81
N PHE A 290 -5.43 16.36 -27.49
CA PHE A 290 -6.14 16.39 -26.21
C PHE A 290 -5.19 16.17 -25.01
N VAL A 291 -4.31 15.18 -25.10
CA VAL A 291 -3.30 14.91 -24.07
C VAL A 291 -2.33 16.07 -23.92
N ASN A 292 -1.89 16.70 -25.01
CA ASN A 292 -1.03 17.89 -24.96
C ASN A 292 -1.73 19.08 -24.31
N PHE A 293 -3.04 19.24 -24.50
CA PHE A 293 -3.83 20.24 -23.79
C PHE A 293 -3.82 19.96 -22.28
N LEU A 294 -4.17 18.74 -21.87
CA LEU A 294 -4.15 18.36 -20.45
C LEU A 294 -2.76 18.49 -19.83
N GLN A 295 -1.70 18.12 -20.55
CA GLN A 295 -0.33 18.26 -20.09
C GLN A 295 0.09 19.72 -19.92
N ASN A 296 -0.20 20.58 -20.91
CA ASN A 296 0.29 21.96 -20.90
C ASN A 296 -0.54 22.92 -20.04
N TYR A 297 -1.83 22.65 -19.84
CA TYR A 297 -2.69 23.55 -19.07
C TYR A 297 -3.03 22.97 -17.71
N VAL A 298 -3.58 21.76 -17.65
CA VAL A 298 -4.02 21.16 -16.39
C VAL A 298 -2.81 20.73 -15.56
N THR A 299 -1.97 19.86 -16.10
CA THR A 299 -0.85 19.25 -15.36
C THR A 299 0.17 20.31 -14.93
N LYS A 300 0.52 21.25 -15.82
CA LYS A 300 1.41 22.38 -15.47
C LYS A 300 0.82 23.30 -14.41
N PHE A 301 -0.50 23.56 -14.43
CA PHE A 301 -1.14 24.36 -13.38
C PHE A 301 -1.02 23.70 -12.01
N TYR A 302 -1.27 22.38 -11.91
CA TYR A 302 -1.05 21.65 -10.66
C TYR A 302 0.43 21.72 -10.25
N GLN A 303 1.36 21.44 -11.16
CA GLN A 303 2.80 21.49 -10.86
C GLN A 303 3.25 22.88 -10.38
N SER A 304 2.75 23.97 -10.98
CA SER A 304 3.18 25.33 -10.63
C SER A 304 2.52 25.89 -9.36
N THR A 305 1.34 25.40 -8.96
CA THR A 305 0.62 25.90 -7.78
C THR A 305 0.75 25.01 -6.56
N SER A 306 1.17 23.76 -6.75
CA SER A 306 1.17 22.72 -5.72
C SER A 306 1.95 23.04 -4.45
N GLU A 307 3.18 23.54 -4.54
CA GLU A 307 3.98 23.85 -3.35
C GLU A 307 3.30 24.90 -2.46
N LEU A 308 2.72 25.94 -3.07
CA LEU A 308 2.00 26.99 -2.35
C LEU A 308 0.74 26.41 -1.68
N LEU A 309 -0.03 25.60 -2.41
CA LEU A 309 -1.23 24.94 -1.88
C LEU A 309 -0.89 23.98 -0.74
N PHE A 310 0.19 23.22 -0.87
CA PHE A 310 0.67 22.33 0.17
C PHE A 310 1.06 23.10 1.44
N VAL A 311 1.88 24.15 1.33
CA VAL A 311 2.33 24.94 2.49
C VAL A 311 1.14 25.62 3.18
N THR A 312 0.26 26.26 2.41
CA THR A 312 -0.93 26.94 2.97
C THR A 312 -1.93 25.97 3.57
N GLY A 313 -2.16 24.83 2.92
CA GLY A 313 -2.96 23.73 3.43
C GLY A 313 -2.40 23.16 4.74
N PHE A 314 -1.10 22.86 4.76
CA PHE A 314 -0.41 22.34 5.94
C PHE A 314 -0.52 23.29 7.15
N LEU A 315 -0.22 24.58 6.96
CA LEU A 315 -0.38 25.59 8.01
C LEU A 315 -1.84 25.69 8.49
N GLY A 316 -2.80 25.60 7.58
CA GLY A 316 -4.22 25.59 7.91
C GLY A 316 -4.64 24.37 8.74
N ILE A 317 -4.12 23.18 8.43
CA ILE A 317 -4.34 21.97 9.22
C ILE A 317 -3.73 22.09 10.63
N LEU A 318 -2.49 22.59 10.75
CA LEU A 318 -1.86 22.82 12.05
C LEU A 318 -2.70 23.78 12.91
N LEU A 319 -3.15 24.88 12.33
CA LEU A 319 -4.00 25.86 13.02
C LEU A 319 -5.34 25.26 13.45
N LEU A 320 -5.96 24.44 12.60
CA LEU A 320 -7.20 23.74 12.91
C LEU A 320 -7.03 22.78 14.09
N LEU A 321 -5.99 21.95 14.08
CA LEU A 321 -5.70 21.01 15.15
C LEU A 321 -5.39 21.73 16.47
N PHE A 322 -4.66 22.85 16.41
CA PHE A 322 -4.40 23.70 17.56
C PHE A 322 -5.69 24.31 18.12
N ASP A 323 -6.54 24.89 17.27
CA ASP A 323 -7.84 25.44 17.68
C ASP A 323 -8.76 24.36 18.26
N ALA A 324 -8.76 23.15 17.69
CA ALA A 324 -9.51 22.01 18.21
C ALA A 324 -9.01 21.59 19.59
N PHE A 325 -7.69 21.58 19.81
CA PHE A 325 -7.09 21.32 21.11
C PHE A 325 -7.46 22.38 22.16
N LEU A 326 -7.36 23.67 21.83
CA LEU A 326 -7.79 24.74 22.73
C LEU A 326 -9.29 24.67 23.06
N GLN A 327 -10.12 24.33 22.07
CA GLN A 327 -11.55 24.12 22.30
C GLN A 327 -11.78 22.96 23.26
N LEU A 328 -11.06 21.84 23.12
CA LEU A 328 -11.15 20.71 24.04
C LEU A 328 -10.84 21.11 25.48
N LEU A 329 -9.77 21.89 25.71
CA LEU A 329 -9.42 22.41 27.04
C LEU A 329 -10.56 23.26 27.64
N ASN A 330 -11.22 24.04 26.79
CA ASN A 330 -12.33 24.91 27.17
C ASN A 330 -13.71 24.21 27.15
N ARG A 331 -13.75 22.86 27.05
CA ARG A 331 -14.99 22.06 26.93
C ARG A 331 -15.90 22.47 25.78
N ASN A 332 -15.32 23.03 24.72
CA ASN A 332 -15.96 23.28 23.44
C ASN A 332 -15.56 22.16 22.46
N PHE A 333 -16.53 21.62 21.72
CA PHE A 333 -16.32 20.42 20.89
C PHE A 333 -16.69 20.63 19.43
N ASN A 334 -16.78 21.88 18.99
CA ASN A 334 -17.24 22.21 17.64
C ASN A 334 -16.30 21.67 16.55
N LEU A 335 -14.99 21.67 16.79
CA LEU A 335 -14.00 21.15 15.85
C LEU A 335 -13.62 19.69 16.07
N LEU A 336 -14.13 19.03 17.12
CA LEU A 336 -13.68 17.70 17.53
C LEU A 336 -13.86 16.66 16.41
N SER A 337 -15.05 16.56 15.82
CA SER A 337 -15.30 15.59 14.76
C SER A 337 -14.41 15.80 13.53
N LEU A 338 -14.11 17.05 13.19
CA LEU A 338 -13.23 17.38 12.06
C LEU A 338 -11.77 17.05 12.39
N ALA A 339 -11.31 17.35 13.61
CA ALA A 339 -9.98 16.97 14.08
C ALA A 339 -9.79 15.45 14.07
N ILE A 340 -10.79 14.67 14.49
CA ILE A 340 -10.71 13.20 14.45
C ILE A 340 -10.56 12.71 13.01
N ILE A 341 -11.31 13.26 12.05
CA ILE A 341 -11.19 12.88 10.64
C ILE A 341 -9.78 13.19 10.11
N ILE A 342 -9.26 14.39 10.40
CA ILE A 342 -7.92 14.80 9.97
C ILE A 342 -6.85 13.89 10.57
N ILE A 343 -6.90 13.62 11.87
CA ILE A 343 -5.95 12.72 12.54
C ILE A 343 -6.02 11.30 11.94
N SER A 344 -7.23 10.83 11.64
CA SER A 344 -7.44 9.53 11.00
C SER A 344 -6.83 9.50 9.59
N LEU A 345 -7.05 10.54 8.78
CA LEU A 345 -6.46 10.65 7.43
C LEU A 345 -4.93 10.71 7.49
N LEU A 346 -4.37 11.56 8.35
CA LEU A 346 -2.93 11.67 8.57
C LEU A 346 -2.29 10.35 9.02
N SER A 347 -2.99 9.55 9.83
CA SER A 347 -2.49 8.24 10.25
C SER A 347 -2.40 7.24 9.08
N SER A 348 -3.33 7.31 8.13
CA SER A 348 -3.29 6.52 6.88
C SER A 348 -2.15 6.98 5.99
N GLU A 349 -2.05 8.29 5.76
CA GLU A 349 -1.04 8.92 4.92
C GLU A 349 0.37 8.55 5.39
N LEU A 350 0.63 8.72 6.70
CA LEU A 350 1.93 8.45 7.28
C LEU A 350 2.31 6.96 7.15
N ALA A 351 1.34 6.05 7.34
CA ALA A 351 1.58 4.63 7.17
C ALA A 351 1.82 4.25 5.70
N LEU A 352 1.07 4.84 4.76
CA LEU A 352 1.23 4.63 3.33
C LEU A 352 2.59 5.15 2.87
N PHE A 353 2.91 6.41 3.19
CA PHE A 353 4.16 7.06 2.80
C PHE A 353 5.39 6.31 3.28
N ILE A 354 5.48 6.03 4.59
CA ILE A 354 6.62 5.30 5.16
C ILE A 354 6.70 3.88 4.58
N GLY A 355 5.56 3.21 4.42
CA GLY A 355 5.48 1.86 3.85
C GLY A 355 5.99 1.80 2.41
N VAL A 356 5.55 2.74 1.57
CA VAL A 356 5.92 2.80 0.14
C VAL A 356 7.34 3.32 -0.03
N GLU A 357 7.78 4.32 0.73
CA GLU A 357 9.18 4.78 0.73
C GLU A 357 10.12 3.63 1.10
N TRP A 358 9.81 2.88 2.17
CA TRP A 358 10.58 1.71 2.56
C TRP A 358 10.56 0.58 1.52
N PHE A 359 9.38 0.26 0.98
CA PHE A 359 9.24 -0.81 -0.01
C PHE A 359 9.98 -0.46 -1.31
N SER A 360 9.86 0.79 -1.78
CA SER A 360 10.35 1.23 -3.08
C SER A 360 11.83 1.64 -3.12
N ARG A 361 12.60 1.43 -2.04
CA ARG A 361 14.05 1.79 -1.98
C ARG A 361 14.88 1.24 -3.14
N PHE A 362 14.48 0.09 -3.69
CA PHE A 362 15.16 -0.56 -4.81
C PHE A 362 14.67 -0.07 -6.20
N LEU A 363 13.65 0.80 -6.22
CA LEU A 363 13.03 1.34 -7.42
C LEU A 363 13.49 2.79 -7.66
N SER A 364 13.22 3.31 -8.86
CA SER A 364 13.45 4.72 -9.17
C SER A 364 12.39 5.62 -8.52
N MET A 365 12.71 6.91 -8.32
CA MET A 365 11.77 7.91 -7.81
C MET A 365 10.47 8.00 -8.62
N LYS A 366 10.54 7.82 -9.95
CA LYS A 366 9.34 7.74 -10.79
C LYS A 366 8.46 6.56 -10.38
N LYS A 367 9.05 5.40 -10.12
CA LYS A 367 8.30 4.22 -9.71
C LYS A 367 7.71 4.38 -8.32
N PHE A 368 8.45 4.97 -7.37
CA PHE A 368 7.85 5.39 -6.10
C PHE A 368 6.60 6.25 -6.32
N TYR A 369 6.70 7.28 -7.17
CA TYR A 369 5.58 8.18 -7.48
C TYR A 369 4.36 7.42 -8.06
N ASP A 370 4.59 6.47 -8.97
CA ASP A 370 3.53 5.61 -9.50
C ASP A 370 2.84 4.79 -8.38
N TYR A 371 3.63 4.23 -7.45
CA TYR A 371 3.13 3.41 -6.34
C TYR A 371 2.35 4.20 -5.28
N ILE A 372 2.81 5.41 -4.95
CA ILE A 372 2.21 6.27 -3.93
C ILE A 372 1.05 7.12 -4.46
N SER A 373 0.67 6.99 -5.73
CA SER A 373 -0.38 7.79 -6.36
C SER A 373 -1.73 7.81 -5.63
N CYS A 374 -2.03 6.80 -4.80
CA CYS A 374 -3.24 6.77 -3.96
C CYS A 374 -3.23 7.72 -2.75
N ASP A 375 -2.06 8.27 -2.38
CA ASP A 375 -1.83 9.28 -1.34
C ASP A 375 -2.29 10.67 -1.84
N ILE A 376 -2.13 10.93 -3.15
CA ILE A 376 -2.43 12.23 -3.76
C ILE A 376 -3.85 12.74 -3.45
N PRO A 377 -4.93 11.95 -3.60
CA PRO A 377 -6.27 12.42 -3.24
C PRO A 377 -6.44 12.75 -1.75
N ILE A 378 -5.73 12.05 -0.85
CA ILE A 378 -5.80 12.29 0.60
C ILE A 378 -5.05 13.57 0.95
N MET A 379 -3.84 13.73 0.42
CA MET A 379 -3.07 14.98 0.48
C MET A 379 -3.92 16.16 0.00
N GLN A 380 -4.57 16.07 -1.16
CA GLN A 380 -5.43 17.12 -1.69
C GLN A 380 -6.64 17.43 -0.80
N ILE A 381 -7.27 16.43 -0.19
CA ILE A 381 -8.37 16.65 0.77
C ILE A 381 -7.84 17.42 1.99
N LEU A 382 -6.68 17.05 2.52
CA LEU A 382 -6.06 17.74 3.65
C LEU A 382 -5.68 19.18 3.30
N GLU A 383 -5.11 19.40 2.11
CA GLU A 383 -4.77 20.72 1.59
C GLU A 383 -6.00 21.62 1.49
N ILE A 384 -7.09 21.14 0.87
CA ILE A 384 -8.34 21.89 0.71
C ILE A 384 -8.95 22.24 2.07
N LEU A 385 -9.00 21.28 3.00
CA LEU A 385 -9.52 21.50 4.35
C LEU A 385 -8.69 22.55 5.11
N GLY A 386 -7.37 22.43 5.03
CA GLY A 386 -6.44 23.37 5.65
C GLY A 386 -6.57 24.77 5.07
N PHE A 387 -6.51 24.89 3.74
CA PHE A 387 -6.63 26.15 3.04
C PHE A 387 -7.94 26.87 3.38
N PHE A 388 -9.07 26.13 3.34
CA PHE A 388 -10.37 26.69 3.68
C PHE A 388 -10.44 27.18 5.13
N PHE A 389 -9.86 26.42 6.07
CA PHE A 389 -9.83 26.82 7.48
C PHE A 389 -8.98 28.06 7.71
N LEU A 390 -7.79 28.11 7.10
CA LEU A 390 -6.87 29.25 7.17
C LEU A 390 -7.53 30.51 6.59
N PHE A 391 -8.11 30.40 5.39
CA PHE A 391 -8.80 31.51 4.74
C PHE A 391 -9.96 32.04 5.58
N LYS A 392 -10.79 31.14 6.14
CA LYS A 392 -11.88 31.53 7.04
C LYS A 392 -11.37 32.28 8.27
N ARG A 393 -10.23 31.89 8.84
CA ARG A 393 -9.65 32.54 10.01
C ARG A 393 -9.11 33.93 9.68
N ILE A 394 -8.38 34.06 8.57
CA ILE A 394 -7.87 35.34 8.08
C ILE A 394 -9.04 36.30 7.82
N PHE A 395 -10.07 35.85 7.11
CA PHE A 395 -11.23 36.68 6.81
C PHE A 395 -11.98 37.14 8.07
N TYR A 396 -12.13 36.26 9.07
CA TYR A 396 -12.72 36.61 10.35
C TYR A 396 -11.88 37.64 11.13
N PHE A 397 -10.56 37.52 11.07
CA PHE A 397 -9.64 38.49 11.68
C PHE A 397 -9.72 39.86 11.01
N VAL A 398 -9.69 39.90 9.67
CA VAL A 398 -9.79 41.13 8.87
C VAL A 398 -11.13 41.84 9.05
N ARG A 399 -12.24 41.11 9.26
CA ARG A 399 -13.54 41.73 9.56
C ARG A 399 -13.65 42.32 10.97
N LYS A 400 -12.74 41.95 11.88
CA LYS A 400 -12.74 42.40 13.28
C LYS A 400 -11.73 43.50 13.57
N ALA A 401 -10.67 43.58 12.77
CA ALA A 401 -9.78 44.74 12.71
C ALA A 401 -10.47 45.87 11.94
#